data_AF-A0A8G2CMT7-F1
#
_entry.id   AF-A0A8G2CMT7-F1
#
_cell.length_a   1.000
_cell.length_b   1.000
_cell.length_c   1.000
_cell.angle_alpha   90.00
_cell.angle_beta   90.00
_cell.angle_gamma   90.00
#
_symmetry.space_group_name_H-M   'P 1'
#
loop_
_entity.id
_entity.type
_entity.pdbx_description
1 polymer ?
#
loop_
_entity_poly.entity_id
_entity_poly.type
_entity_poly.pdbx_seq_one_letter_code
_entity_poly.pdbx_strand_id
1 'polypeptide(L)'
;ALTLPRGFAWLIRLLPNGPAAPIVAGANARGDLQHFMEDPIVQALLATHPSLGRILRPLHTMLGLRYPPSIKRPKSTKPRPKRIRKPKRQPSFMDQYKINPDGSIDFTPEQLHEILGPPPPPVPPWHQPFIPSFNVKKMWRKGP
;
A
#
# COMPACT_ATOMS: atom_id res chain seq x y z
N ALA A 1 9.62 -35.53 -8.47
CA ALA A 1 9.85 -34.20 -9.09
C ALA A 1 10.95 -33.50 -8.29
N LEU A 2 12.07 -33.15 -8.92
CA LEU A 2 13.13 -32.40 -8.24
C LEU A 2 12.66 -30.95 -8.07
N THR A 3 12.23 -30.60 -6.86
CA THR A 3 11.87 -29.22 -6.52
C THR A 3 13.15 -28.42 -6.29
N LEU A 4 13.52 -27.61 -7.28
CA LEU A 4 14.67 -26.70 -7.17
C LEU A 4 14.41 -25.68 -6.04
N PRO A 5 15.38 -25.45 -5.15
CA PRO A 5 15.25 -24.45 -4.10
C PRO A 5 14.97 -23.05 -4.67
N ARG A 6 14.05 -22.31 -4.04
CA ARG A 6 13.62 -20.98 -4.50
C ARG A 6 14.27 -19.81 -3.73
N GLY A 7 15.16 -20.12 -2.78
CA GLY A 7 15.82 -19.12 -1.92
C GLY A 7 16.93 -18.35 -2.63
N PHE A 8 17.28 -17.16 -2.15
CA PHE A 8 18.41 -16.40 -2.69
C PHE A 8 19.73 -17.20 -2.58
N ALA A 9 20.55 -17.16 -3.64
CA ALA A 9 21.87 -17.81 -3.71
C ALA A 9 21.88 -19.32 -3.39
N TRP A 10 20.75 -20.01 -3.56
CA TRP A 10 20.63 -21.45 -3.27
C TRP A 10 21.63 -22.31 -4.05
N LEU A 11 22.02 -21.89 -5.25
CA LEU A 11 23.00 -22.58 -6.09
C LEU A 11 24.37 -22.71 -5.40
N ILE A 12 24.76 -21.73 -4.56
CA ILE A 12 26.04 -21.79 -3.83
C ILE A 12 26.10 -23.04 -2.95
N ARG A 13 24.95 -23.50 -2.43
CA ARG A 13 24.87 -24.70 -1.58
C ARG A 13 25.06 -26.00 -2.38
N LEU A 14 24.90 -25.96 -3.70
CA LEU A 14 25.13 -27.10 -4.59
C LEU A 14 26.54 -27.16 -5.17
N LEU A 15 27.31 -26.07 -5.05
CA LEU A 15 28.69 -26.04 -5.53
C LEU A 15 29.58 -26.96 -4.69
N PRO A 16 30.69 -27.48 -5.25
CA PRO A 16 31.67 -28.24 -4.50
C PRO A 16 32.13 -27.47 -3.26
N ASN A 17 32.03 -28.08 -2.08
CA ASN A 17 32.32 -27.47 -0.78
C ASN A 17 31.44 -26.25 -0.40
N GLY A 18 30.34 -26.01 -1.14
CA GLY A 18 29.39 -24.94 -0.93
C GLY A 18 28.83 -24.78 0.48
N PRO A 19 28.32 -25.84 1.14
CA PRO A 19 27.78 -25.72 2.50
C PRO A 19 28.85 -25.53 3.57
N ALA A 20 30.09 -25.99 3.34
CA ALA A 20 31.19 -25.89 4.29
C ALA A 20 31.98 -24.57 4.15
N ALA A 21 32.10 -24.04 2.93
CA ALA A 21 32.84 -22.83 2.62
C ALA A 21 32.12 -22.01 1.52
N PRO A 22 30.95 -21.42 1.83
CA PRO A 22 30.09 -20.76 0.84
C PRO A 22 30.77 -19.57 0.14
N ILE A 23 31.66 -18.87 0.86
CA ILE A 23 32.43 -17.75 0.32
C ILE A 23 33.42 -18.24 -0.74
N VAL A 24 34.15 -19.32 -0.46
CA VAL A 24 35.15 -19.89 -1.38
C VAL A 24 34.47 -20.52 -2.58
N ALA A 25 33.42 -21.30 -2.37
CA ALA A 25 32.64 -21.90 -3.45
C ALA A 25 32.02 -20.83 -4.37
N GLY A 26 31.48 -19.75 -3.79
CA GLY A 26 31.01 -18.59 -4.55
C GLY A 26 32.11 -17.88 -5.33
N ALA A 27 33.30 -17.73 -4.76
CA ALA A 27 34.47 -17.13 -5.42
C ALA A 27 34.98 -17.98 -6.60
N ASN A 28 35.00 -19.30 -6.46
CA ASN A 28 35.42 -20.22 -7.54
C ASN A 28 34.42 -20.18 -8.69
N ALA A 29 33.12 -20.34 -8.41
CA ALA A 29 32.08 -20.25 -9.44
C ALA A 29 32.03 -18.88 -10.12
N ARG A 30 32.41 -17.82 -9.39
CA ARG A 30 32.60 -16.49 -9.96
C ARG A 30 33.73 -16.47 -10.99
N GLY A 31 34.90 -17.03 -10.65
CA GLY A 31 36.04 -17.14 -11.55
C GLY A 31 35.73 -18.00 -12.79
N ASP A 32 35.11 -19.17 -12.59
CA ASP A 32 34.72 -20.08 -13.66
C ASP A 32 33.76 -19.40 -14.65
N LEU A 33 32.77 -18.66 -14.14
CA LEU A 33 31.84 -17.93 -14.98
C LEU A 33 32.52 -16.77 -15.73
N GLN A 34 33.51 -16.11 -15.11
CA GLN A 34 34.30 -15.08 -15.81
C GLN A 34 35.11 -15.68 -16.96
N HIS A 35 35.80 -16.78 -16.71
CA HIS A 35 36.57 -17.48 -17.74
C HIS A 35 35.68 -18.00 -18.88
N PHE A 36 34.52 -18.56 -18.54
CA PHE A 36 33.52 -18.99 -19.52
C PHE A 36 33.00 -17.83 -20.39
N MET A 37 32.97 -16.59 -19.88
CA MET A 37 32.58 -15.41 -20.66
C MET A 37 33.70 -14.87 -21.57
N GLU A 38 34.95 -15.24 -21.32
CA GLU A 38 36.10 -14.87 -22.14
C GLU A 38 36.25 -15.78 -23.38
N ASP A 39 35.64 -16.96 -23.36
CA ASP A 39 35.67 -17.90 -24.48
C ASP A 39 35.01 -17.29 -25.75
N PRO A 40 35.73 -17.21 -26.89
CA PRO A 40 35.19 -16.68 -28.15
C PRO A 40 33.99 -17.48 -28.67
N ILE A 41 33.91 -18.79 -28.39
CA ILE A 41 32.78 -19.63 -28.79
C ILE A 41 31.51 -19.17 -28.07
N VAL A 42 31.61 -18.90 -26.77
CA VAL A 42 30.50 -18.43 -25.94
C VAL A 42 30.05 -17.04 -26.36
N GLN A 43 30.98 -16.17 -26.75
CA GLN A 43 30.65 -14.84 -27.27
C GLN A 43 29.91 -14.90 -28.61
N ALA A 44 30.37 -15.76 -29.53
CA ALA A 44 29.67 -16.00 -30.79
C ALA A 44 28.25 -16.55 -30.54
N LEU A 45 28.11 -17.46 -29.59
CA LEU A 45 26.82 -18.05 -29.22
C LEU A 45 25.87 -17.04 -28.55
N LEU A 46 26.40 -16.12 -27.74
CA LEU A 46 25.62 -15.01 -27.18
C LEU A 46 25.11 -14.05 -28.25
N ALA A 47 25.88 -13.86 -29.32
CA ALA A 47 25.48 -13.01 -30.45
C ALA A 47 24.36 -13.65 -31.27
N THR A 48 24.40 -14.97 -31.49
CA THR A 48 23.36 -15.71 -32.23
C THR A 48 22.10 -15.96 -31.39
N HIS A 49 22.26 -16.19 -30.08
CA HIS A 49 21.17 -16.61 -29.20
C HIS A 49 21.02 -15.72 -27.96
N PRO A 50 20.19 -14.65 -28.03
CA PRO A 50 19.97 -13.75 -26.90
C PRO A 50 19.22 -14.40 -25.71
N SER A 51 18.70 -15.62 -25.88
CA SER A 51 18.14 -16.45 -24.80
C SER A 51 19.19 -16.85 -23.77
N LEU A 52 20.41 -17.17 -24.21
CA LEU A 52 21.51 -17.56 -23.32
C LEU A 52 21.84 -16.43 -22.34
N GLY A 53 21.92 -15.19 -22.83
CA GLY A 53 22.13 -14.03 -21.97
C GLY A 53 21.02 -13.83 -20.93
N ARG A 54 19.76 -14.19 -21.23
CA ARG A 54 18.67 -14.11 -20.25
C ARG A 54 18.83 -15.13 -19.12
N ILE A 55 19.35 -16.32 -19.43
CA ILE A 55 19.61 -17.40 -18.46
C ILE A 55 20.82 -17.06 -17.57
N LEU A 56 21.86 -16.45 -18.15
CA LEU A 56 23.07 -16.08 -17.41
C LEU A 56 22.86 -14.89 -16.46
N ARG A 57 21.87 -14.03 -16.71
CA ARG A 57 21.61 -12.84 -15.86
C ARG A 57 21.36 -13.18 -14.38
N PRO A 58 20.41 -14.08 -14.03
CA PRO A 58 20.22 -14.52 -12.65
C PRO A 58 21.51 -15.06 -12.01
N LEU A 59 22.34 -15.79 -12.75
CA LEU A 59 23.62 -16.31 -12.23
C LEU A 59 24.58 -15.19 -11.86
N HIS A 60 24.76 -14.20 -12.75
CA HIS A 60 25.57 -13.02 -12.44
C HIS A 60 25.06 -12.28 -11.19
N THR A 61 23.74 -12.17 -11.00
CA THR A 61 23.20 -11.54 -9.78
C THR A 61 23.46 -12.36 -8.53
N MET A 62 23.32 -13.68 -8.59
CA MET A 62 23.52 -14.56 -7.43
C MET A 62 24.98 -14.59 -6.97
N LEU A 63 25.91 -14.47 -7.91
CA LEU A 63 27.36 -14.46 -7.65
C LEU A 63 27.92 -13.05 -7.45
N GLY A 64 27.08 -12.00 -7.48
CA GLY A 64 27.51 -10.61 -7.29
C GLY A 64 28.42 -10.07 -8.40
N LEU A 65 28.33 -10.65 -9.61
CA LEU A 65 29.12 -10.24 -10.76
C LEU A 65 28.50 -9.07 -11.52
N ARG A 66 29.36 -8.21 -12.06
CA ARG A 66 28.94 -7.19 -13.03
C ARG A 66 28.61 -7.86 -14.36
N TYR A 67 27.54 -7.41 -15.00
CA TYR A 67 27.18 -7.91 -16.32
C TYR A 67 28.16 -7.43 -17.40
N PRO A 68 28.65 -8.33 -18.27
CA PRO A 68 29.36 -7.94 -19.49
C PRO A 68 28.39 -7.23 -20.46
N PRO A 69 28.92 -6.43 -21.41
CA PRO A 69 28.09 -5.66 -22.35
C PRO A 69 27.18 -6.55 -23.21
N SER A 70 27.63 -7.75 -23.57
CA SER A 70 26.88 -8.76 -24.35
C SER A 70 25.57 -9.22 -23.68
N ILE A 71 25.53 -9.22 -22.36
CA ILE A 71 24.38 -9.73 -21.58
C ILE A 71 23.53 -8.58 -21.02
N LYS A 72 24.05 -7.35 -21.00
CA LYS A 72 23.38 -6.21 -20.37
C LYS A 72 22.02 -5.93 -21.02
N ARG A 73 20.99 -5.68 -20.20
CA ARG A 73 19.67 -5.30 -20.72
C ARG A 73 19.79 -3.92 -21.39
N PRO A 74 19.22 -3.73 -22.59
CA PRO A 74 19.10 -2.38 -23.15
C PRO A 74 18.32 -1.52 -22.16
N LYS A 75 18.86 -0.34 -21.84
CA LYS A 75 18.14 0.62 -21.00
C LYS A 75 16.86 0.99 -21.73
N SER A 76 15.71 0.84 -21.08
CA SER A 76 14.47 1.37 -21.63
C SER A 76 14.60 2.89 -21.72
N THR A 77 14.63 3.42 -22.95
CA THR A 77 14.56 4.86 -23.21
C THR A 77 13.12 5.37 -23.10
N LYS A 78 12.14 4.47 -23.03
CA LYS A 78 10.74 4.86 -22.87
C LYS A 78 10.58 5.62 -21.55
N PRO A 79 10.01 6.84 -21.59
CA PRO A 79 9.77 7.61 -20.38
C PRO A 79 8.86 6.79 -19.46
N ARG A 80 9.22 6.71 -18.18
CA ARG A 80 8.37 6.06 -17.20
C ARG A 80 7.04 6.83 -17.16
N PRO A 81 5.89 6.20 -17.42
CA PRO A 81 4.62 6.89 -17.33
C PRO A 81 4.48 7.52 -15.95
N LYS A 82 4.14 8.82 -15.89
CA LYS A 82 3.91 9.52 -14.64
C LYS A 82 2.77 8.80 -13.92
N ARG A 83 3.08 8.21 -12.76
CA ARG A 83 2.08 7.53 -11.94
C ARG A 83 1.15 8.61 -11.39
N ILE A 84 -0.07 8.70 -11.93
CA ILE A 84 -1.11 9.55 -11.35
C ILE A 84 -1.29 9.08 -9.90
N ARG A 85 -1.09 10.00 -8.95
CA ARG A 85 -1.33 9.70 -7.54
C ARG A 85 -2.82 9.43 -7.40
N LYS A 86 -3.18 8.27 -6.83
CA LYS A 86 -4.57 8.01 -6.45
C LYS A 86 -4.98 9.08 -5.43
N PRO A 87 -6.18 9.68 -5.54
CA PRO A 87 -6.65 10.62 -4.52
C PRO A 87 -6.65 9.93 -3.15
N LYS A 88 -6.38 10.70 -2.10
CA LYS A 88 -6.48 10.20 -0.71
C LYS A 88 -7.94 9.82 -0.48
N ARG A 89 -8.17 8.63 0.09
CA ARG A 89 -9.52 8.15 0.42
C ARG A 89 -10.17 9.19 1.34
N GLN A 90 -11.30 9.75 0.91
CA GLN A 90 -12.10 10.58 1.80
C GLN A 90 -12.71 9.67 2.89
N PRO A 91 -12.82 10.16 4.14
CA PRO A 91 -13.54 9.43 5.17
C PRO A 91 -14.96 9.15 4.66
N SER A 92 -15.40 7.90 4.81
CA SER A 92 -16.78 7.53 4.50
C SER A 92 -17.72 8.15 5.53
N PHE A 93 -19.01 8.27 5.19
CA PHE A 93 -20.04 8.69 6.15
C PHE A 93 -19.95 7.89 7.46
N MET A 94 -19.63 6.59 7.40
CA MET A 94 -19.47 5.74 8.59
C MET A 94 -18.21 6.03 9.42
N ASP A 95 -17.20 6.66 8.83
CA ASP A 95 -16.00 7.10 9.56
C ASP A 95 -16.21 8.43 10.29
N GLN A 96 -17.32 9.14 10.00
CA GLN A 96 -17.63 10.47 10.52
C GLN A 96 -18.52 10.44 11.77
N TYR A 97 -19.21 9.32 12.04
CA TYR A 97 -20.06 9.15 13.20
C TYR A 97 -19.64 7.96 14.04
N LYS A 98 -19.78 8.10 15.35
CA LYS A 98 -19.54 7.00 16.27
C LYS A 98 -20.81 6.16 16.34
N ILE A 99 -20.77 4.98 15.74
CA ILE A 99 -21.82 3.97 15.87
C ILE A 99 -21.53 3.13 17.11
N ASN A 100 -22.47 3.14 18.05
CA ASN A 100 -22.42 2.35 19.25
C ASN A 100 -22.79 0.88 18.96
N PRO A 101 -22.40 -0.08 19.82
CA PRO A 101 -22.68 -1.51 19.60
C PRO A 101 -24.18 -1.86 19.62
N ASP A 102 -25.03 -0.99 20.15
CA ASP A 102 -26.49 -1.10 20.11
C ASP A 102 -27.10 -0.59 18.79
N GLY A 103 -26.28 -0.06 17.88
CA GLY A 103 -26.69 0.51 16.60
C GLY A 103 -27.10 1.97 16.66
N SER A 104 -27.02 2.63 17.83
CA SER A 104 -27.26 4.07 17.94
C SER A 104 -26.09 4.88 17.36
N ILE A 105 -26.39 6.10 16.88
CA ILE A 105 -25.41 7.03 16.32
C ILE A 105 -25.34 8.25 17.24
N ASP A 106 -24.19 8.47 17.87
CA ASP A 106 -23.97 9.65 18.68
C ASP A 106 -23.57 10.83 17.79
N PHE A 107 -24.41 11.86 17.74
CA PHE A 107 -24.10 13.11 17.07
C PHE A 107 -23.44 14.10 18.04
N THR A 108 -22.36 14.74 17.60
CA THR A 108 -21.81 15.92 18.27
C THR A 108 -22.76 17.11 18.14
N PRO A 109 -22.75 18.09 19.08
CA PRO A 109 -23.66 19.24 19.02
C PRO A 109 -23.49 20.05 17.72
N GLU A 110 -22.29 20.10 17.16
CA GLU A 110 -22.01 20.74 15.87
C GLU A 110 -22.67 19.99 14.70
N GLN A 111 -22.63 18.64 14.70
CA GLN A 111 -23.30 17.81 13.69
C GLN A 111 -24.81 17.95 13.76
N LEU A 112 -25.38 18.05 14.96
CA LEU A 112 -26.81 18.29 15.14
C LEU A 112 -27.23 19.65 14.56
N HIS A 113 -26.41 20.68 14.75
CA HIS A 113 -26.67 22.02 14.21
C HIS A 113 -26.61 22.05 12.66
N GLU A 114 -25.70 21.28 12.05
CA GLU A 114 -25.64 21.12 10.59
C GLU A 114 -26.85 20.36 10.02
N ILE A 115 -27.35 19.34 10.73
CA ILE A 115 -28.47 18.50 10.28
C ILE A 115 -29.82 19.19 10.46
N LEU A 116 -30.04 19.84 11.61
CA LEU A 116 -31.31 20.47 11.97
C LEU A 116 -31.46 21.89 11.40
N GLY A 117 -30.35 22.47 10.97
CA GLY A 117 -30.29 23.85 10.51
C GLY A 117 -30.46 24.87 11.64
N PRO A 118 -30.37 26.17 11.33
CA PRO A 118 -30.62 27.22 12.29
C PRO A 118 -32.03 27.09 12.88
N PRO A 119 -32.22 27.27 14.20
CA PRO A 119 -33.54 27.22 14.79
C PRO A 119 -34.44 28.29 14.15
N PRO A 120 -35.74 28.00 13.96
CA PRO A 120 -36.68 29.01 13.48
C PRO A 120 -36.64 30.24 14.40
N PRO A 121 -36.78 31.45 13.85
CA PRO A 121 -36.78 32.66 14.66
C PRO A 121 -37.90 32.60 15.71
N PRO A 122 -37.71 33.20 16.89
CA PRO A 122 -38.73 33.21 17.92
C PRO A 122 -40.02 33.82 17.37
N VAL A 123 -41.15 33.18 17.70
CA VAL A 123 -42.47 33.66 17.28
C VAL A 123 -42.67 35.06 17.86
N PRO A 124 -42.94 36.08 17.02
CA PRO A 124 -43.14 37.44 17.51
C PRO A 124 -44.29 37.49 18.53
N PRO A 125 -44.22 38.38 19.54
CA PRO A 125 -45.16 38.39 20.66
C PRO A 125 -46.63 38.45 20.24
N TRP A 126 -46.92 39.10 19.11
CA TRP A 126 -48.26 39.26 18.54
C TRP A 126 -48.87 37.98 17.96
N HIS A 127 -48.06 36.95 17.74
CA HIS A 127 -48.48 35.63 17.23
C HIS A 127 -48.46 34.55 18.32
N GLN A 128 -48.08 34.90 19.55
CA GLN A 128 -48.15 33.96 20.66
C GLN A 128 -49.61 33.80 21.11
N PRO A 129 -50.12 32.56 21.27
CA PRO A 129 -51.45 32.37 21.82
C PRO A 129 -51.48 33.00 23.22
N PHE A 130 -52.50 33.81 23.49
CA PHE A 130 -52.70 34.34 24.84
C PHE A 130 -52.94 33.17 25.79
N ILE A 131 -51.95 32.89 26.64
CA ILE A 131 -52.07 31.94 27.74
C ILE A 131 -52.47 32.75 28.97
N PRO A 132 -53.76 32.78 29.35
CA PRO A 132 -54.15 33.44 30.58
C PRO A 132 -53.44 32.77 31.77
N SER A 133 -52.63 33.54 32.48
CA SER A 133 -52.04 33.12 33.75
C SER A 133 -53.12 33.12 34.82
N PHE A 134 -53.93 32.07 34.87
CA PHE A 134 -54.84 31.86 35.98
C PHE A 134 -54.03 31.39 37.18
N ASN A 135 -53.71 32.31 38.09
CA ASN A 135 -53.15 31.95 39.37
C ASN A 135 -54.24 31.28 40.22
N VAL A 136 -54.29 29.95 40.16
CA VAL A 136 -55.27 29.09 40.87
C VAL A 136 -55.36 29.43 42.35
N LYS A 137 -54.28 29.95 42.97
CA LYS A 137 -54.23 30.34 44.39
C LYS A 137 -55.12 31.56 44.74
N LYS A 138 -55.52 32.38 43.76
CA LYS A 138 -56.44 33.51 43.97
C LYS A 138 -57.92 33.15 43.83
N MET A 139 -58.26 32.04 43.18
CA MET A 139 -59.67 31.69 42.91
C MET A 139 -60.40 31.13 44.14
N TRP A 140 -59.68 30.60 45.13
CA TRP A 140 -60.27 29.98 46.33
C TRP A 140 -60.43 30.92 47.55
N ARG A 141 -60.22 32.24 47.40
CA ARG A 141 -60.32 33.22 48.51
C ARG A 141 -61.64 34.00 48.61
N LYS A 142 -62.67 33.63 47.85
CA LYS A 142 -64.03 34.16 48.06
C LYS A 142 -65.05 33.02 47.97
N GLY A 143 -65.38 32.46 49.12
CA GLY A 143 -66.67 31.78 49.32
C GLY A 143 -67.73 32.79 49.79
N PRO A 144 -69.02 32.52 49.60
CA PRO A 144 -70.00 32.66 50.68
C PRO A 144 -69.84 31.56 51.72
#